data_AF-A0A9X3I0E4-F1
#
_entry.id   AF-A0A9X3I0E4-F1
#
_cell.length_a   1.000
_cell.length_b   1.000
_cell.length_c   1.000
_cell.angle_alpha   90.00
_cell.angle_beta   90.00
_cell.angle_gamma   90.00
#
_symmetry.space_group_name_H-M   'P 1'
#
loop_
_entity.id
_entity.type
_entity.pdbx_description
1 polymer ?
#
loop_
_entity_poly.entity_id
_entity_poly.type
_entity_poly.pdbx_seq_one_letter_code
_entity_poly.pdbx_strand_id
1 'polypeptide(L)'
;MNFFLSNKKKLLLLIIALYSTHSYLVAQEREVPKRTFLEDVRFGGSLGLNVNNGYFSGYIAPKAIYDFNSYASAGVGLLGSYNNTSRYSSYTTGGSLIGLLRPLNPLQLSAEFEEHYVSRNFELVGANKSDSYWYPGLFLGLGYVTGPVSIGVRYDVLHNDEKSIYANALMPFVTVYF
;
A
#
# COMPACT_ATOMS: atom_id res chain seq x y z
N MET A 1 9.90 50.75 64.90
CA MET A 1 9.47 51.12 63.54
C MET A 1 10.07 50.26 62.41
N ASN A 2 10.78 49.15 62.70
CA ASN A 2 11.44 48.34 61.65
C ASN A 2 10.69 47.04 61.27
N PHE A 3 9.73 46.59 62.08
CA PHE A 3 8.97 45.36 61.83
C PHE A 3 7.90 45.53 60.73
N PHE A 4 7.18 46.66 60.75
CA PHE A 4 6.18 46.99 59.71
C PHE A 4 6.79 47.22 58.32
N LEU A 5 8.02 47.73 58.23
CA LEU A 5 8.72 47.94 56.96
C LEU A 5 9.16 46.61 56.32
N SER A 6 9.50 45.59 57.12
CA SER A 6 9.94 44.27 56.64
C SER A 6 8.80 43.51 55.96
N ASN A 7 7.58 43.55 56.51
CA ASN A 7 6.42 42.89 55.92
C ASN A 7 5.97 43.52 54.58
N LYS A 8 6.15 44.83 54.40
CA LYS A 8 5.88 45.50 53.12
C LYS A 8 6.85 45.07 52.01
N LYS A 9 8.13 44.83 52.34
CA LYS A 9 9.14 44.32 51.39
C LYS A 9 8.84 42.88 50.98
N LYS A 10 8.41 42.03 51.92
CA LYS A 10 7.97 40.65 51.65
C LYS A 10 6.71 40.61 50.78
N LEU A 11 5.75 41.50 51.04
CA LEU A 11 4.54 41.64 50.22
C LEU A 11 4.86 42.10 48.79
N LEU A 12 5.77 43.05 48.64
CA LEU A 12 6.24 43.52 47.33
C LEU A 12 6.93 42.40 46.53
N LEU A 13 7.77 41.60 47.17
CA LEU A 13 8.44 40.44 46.56
C LEU A 13 7.44 39.37 46.11
N LEU A 14 6.38 39.13 46.90
CA LEU A 14 5.30 38.20 46.54
C LEU A 14 4.53 38.67 45.30
N ILE A 15 4.25 39.97 45.20
CA ILE A 15 3.56 40.56 44.05
C ILE A 15 4.42 40.44 42.78
N ILE A 16 5.72 40.72 42.87
CA ILE A 16 6.65 40.59 41.73
C ILE A 16 6.74 39.13 41.25
N ALA A 17 6.76 38.16 42.17
CA ALA A 17 6.78 36.74 41.84
C ALA A 17 5.47 36.25 41.17
N LEU A 18 4.34 36.87 41.48
CA LEU A 18 3.05 36.59 40.84
C LEU A 18 2.93 37.20 39.43
N TYR A 19 3.67 38.28 39.13
CA TYR A 19 3.71 38.87 37.78
C TYR A 19 4.63 38.10 36.82
N SER A 20 5.58 37.31 37.32
CA SER A 20 6.52 36.55 36.47
C SER A 20 5.95 35.27 35.85
N THR A 21 4.69 34.90 36.13
CA THR A 21 4.04 33.69 35.60
C THR A 21 3.22 33.92 34.33
N HIS A 22 3.29 35.11 33.71
CA HIS A 22 2.66 35.34 32.41
C HIS A 22 3.45 34.60 31.32
N SER A 23 3.09 33.33 31.10
CA SER A 23 3.51 32.57 29.93
C SER A 23 2.93 33.27 28.70
N TYR A 24 3.78 33.95 27.94
CA TYR A 24 3.42 34.39 26.60
C TYR A 24 3.15 33.15 25.75
N LEU A 25 1.87 32.84 25.51
CA LEU A 25 1.48 31.91 24.46
C LEU A 25 1.78 32.61 23.13
N VAL A 26 3.01 32.45 22.65
CA VAL A 26 3.32 32.72 21.25
C VAL A 26 2.66 31.60 20.46
N ALA A 27 1.48 31.87 19.91
CA ALA A 27 0.94 31.07 18.84
C ALA A 27 1.90 31.23 17.65
N GLN A 28 2.77 30.25 17.42
CA GLN A 28 3.48 30.15 16.16
C GLN A 28 2.41 29.90 15.10
N GLU A 29 2.15 30.89 14.25
CA GLU A 29 1.58 30.68 12.93
C GLU A 29 2.63 29.86 12.16
N ARG A 30 2.68 28.55 12.43
CA ARG A 30 3.33 27.63 11.51
C ARG A 30 2.50 27.76 10.25
N GLU A 31 3.09 28.30 9.19
CA GLU A 31 2.69 27.89 7.86
C GLU A 31 2.68 26.36 7.91
N VAL A 32 1.48 25.76 7.99
CA VAL A 32 1.35 24.32 7.81
C VAL A 32 1.91 24.13 6.41
N PRO A 33 3.07 23.46 6.24
CA PRO A 33 3.60 23.24 4.91
C PRO A 33 2.45 22.62 4.12
N LYS A 34 2.02 23.30 3.05
CA LYS A 34 0.91 22.82 2.24
C LYS A 34 1.35 21.47 1.72
N ARG A 35 0.82 20.38 2.31
CA ARG A 35 1.17 19.02 1.89
C ARG A 35 0.99 18.93 0.39
N THR A 36 2.07 18.67 -0.30
CA THR A 36 2.00 18.45 -1.73
C THR A 36 1.33 17.11 -1.97
N PHE A 37 0.55 16.98 -3.05
CA PHE A 37 -0.14 15.73 -3.37
C PHE A 37 0.80 14.51 -3.33
N LEU A 38 2.05 14.67 -3.77
CA LEU A 38 3.06 13.61 -3.81
C LEU A 38 3.58 13.17 -2.44
N GLU A 39 3.44 13.97 -1.38
CA GLU A 39 3.84 13.57 -0.02
C GLU A 39 2.94 12.48 0.57
N ASP A 40 1.69 12.40 0.10
CA ASP A 40 0.73 11.39 0.54
C ASP A 40 0.66 10.20 -0.45
N VAL A 41 1.51 10.17 -1.49
CA VAL A 41 1.61 9.05 -2.44
C VAL A 41 2.81 8.15 -2.10
N ARG A 42 2.52 6.87 -1.87
CA ARG A 42 3.52 5.81 -1.74
C ARG A 42 3.69 5.07 -3.06
N PHE A 43 4.93 4.91 -3.49
CA PHE A 43 5.27 4.15 -4.69
C PHE A 43 5.84 2.79 -4.31
N GLY A 44 5.50 1.77 -5.06
CA GLY A 44 5.91 0.43 -4.70
C GLY A 44 5.42 -0.62 -5.67
N GLY A 45 5.24 -1.83 -5.17
CA GLY A 45 4.72 -2.92 -5.96
C GLY A 45 5.15 -4.29 -5.48
N SER A 46 4.83 -5.27 -6.31
CA SER A 46 5.15 -6.67 -6.08
C SER A 46 6.03 -7.20 -7.19
N LEU A 47 6.91 -8.12 -6.85
CA LEU A 47 7.77 -8.85 -7.78
C LEU A 47 7.76 -10.31 -7.36
N GLY A 48 7.75 -11.23 -8.32
CA GLY A 48 7.99 -12.63 -8.03
C GLY A 48 8.54 -13.40 -9.20
N LEU A 49 9.29 -14.44 -8.86
CA LEU A 49 9.99 -15.30 -9.79
C LEU A 49 9.83 -16.74 -9.29
N ASN A 50 9.56 -17.65 -10.21
CA ASN A 50 9.54 -19.08 -9.97
C ASN A 50 10.30 -19.76 -11.11
N VAL A 51 11.32 -20.54 -10.75
CA VAL A 51 12.14 -21.26 -11.72
C VAL A 51 12.19 -22.71 -11.29
N ASN A 52 11.78 -23.60 -12.18
CA ASN A 52 11.80 -25.05 -11.99
C ASN A 52 12.20 -25.73 -13.31
N ASN A 53 12.52 -27.01 -13.28
CA ASN A 53 12.96 -27.74 -14.46
C ASN A 53 11.84 -27.80 -15.51
N GLY A 54 12.01 -27.04 -16.61
CA GLY A 54 11.00 -26.91 -17.66
C GLY A 54 9.83 -25.95 -17.36
N TYR A 55 9.95 -25.11 -16.31
CA TYR A 55 8.98 -24.08 -15.97
C TYR A 55 9.67 -22.80 -15.48
N PHE A 56 9.29 -21.67 -16.06
CA PHE A 56 9.69 -20.34 -15.62
C PHE A 56 8.45 -19.46 -15.51
N SER A 57 8.27 -18.76 -14.39
CA SER A 57 7.32 -17.65 -14.30
C SER A 57 7.93 -16.44 -13.62
N GLY A 58 7.76 -15.28 -14.22
CA GLY A 58 8.07 -14.01 -13.60
C GLY A 58 6.88 -13.08 -13.63
N TYR A 59 6.70 -12.30 -12.56
CA TYR A 59 5.71 -11.23 -12.51
C TYR A 59 6.27 -9.99 -11.83
N ILE A 60 5.81 -8.82 -12.30
CA ILE A 60 6.06 -7.51 -11.70
C ILE A 60 4.74 -6.74 -11.69
N ALA A 61 4.47 -6.02 -10.60
CA ALA A 61 3.26 -5.24 -10.43
C ALA A 61 3.55 -3.92 -9.71
N PRO A 62 4.01 -2.87 -10.43
CA PRO A 62 4.23 -1.56 -9.83
C PRO A 62 2.90 -0.89 -9.47
N LYS A 63 2.89 -0.15 -8.36
CA LYS A 63 1.70 0.43 -7.73
C LYS A 63 1.99 1.82 -7.18
N ALA A 64 0.99 2.69 -7.23
CA ALA A 64 0.98 4.01 -6.60
C ALA A 64 -0.25 4.11 -5.70
N ILE A 65 -0.03 4.39 -4.41
CA ILE A 65 -1.08 4.42 -3.39
C ILE A 65 -1.12 5.80 -2.76
N TYR A 66 -2.27 6.46 -2.85
CA TYR A 66 -2.56 7.69 -2.12
C TYR A 66 -3.17 7.37 -0.75
N ASP A 67 -2.54 7.87 0.32
CA ASP A 67 -3.00 7.73 1.69
C ASP A 67 -3.91 8.91 2.07
N PHE A 68 -5.22 8.69 2.10
CA PHE A 68 -6.17 9.73 2.57
C PHE A 68 -5.98 10.05 4.05
N ASN A 69 -5.60 9.04 4.83
CA ASN A 69 -5.25 9.12 6.25
C ASN A 69 -4.48 7.86 6.68
N SER A 70 -4.21 7.72 7.99
CA SER A 70 -3.50 6.55 8.54
C SER A 70 -4.25 5.22 8.37
N TYR A 71 -5.56 5.24 8.12
CA TYR A 71 -6.42 4.07 8.05
C TYR A 71 -6.85 3.73 6.63
N ALA A 72 -7.12 4.71 5.77
CA ALA A 72 -7.68 4.49 4.44
C ALA A 72 -6.77 5.02 3.33
N SER A 73 -6.58 4.19 2.31
CA SER A 73 -5.79 4.52 1.13
C SER A 73 -6.46 3.98 -0.14
N ALA A 74 -6.19 4.61 -1.28
CA ALA A 74 -6.56 4.07 -2.58
C ALA A 74 -5.44 4.26 -3.58
N GLY A 75 -5.42 3.48 -4.65
CA GLY A 75 -4.34 3.56 -5.61
C GLY A 75 -4.62 2.84 -6.91
N VAL A 76 -3.62 2.88 -7.76
CA VAL A 76 -3.63 2.23 -9.07
C VAL A 76 -2.37 1.41 -9.24
N GLY A 77 -2.46 0.36 -10.04
CA GLY A 77 -1.35 -0.52 -10.35
C GLY A 77 -1.31 -0.88 -11.82
N LEU A 78 -0.13 -1.34 -12.24
CA LEU A 78 0.04 -2.12 -13.45
C LEU A 78 0.50 -3.51 -13.06
N LEU A 79 0.28 -4.48 -13.95
CA LEU A 79 0.79 -5.83 -13.79
C LEU A 79 1.36 -6.33 -15.11
N GLY A 80 2.41 -7.12 -15.01
CA GLY A 80 3.04 -7.81 -16.12
C GLY A 80 3.56 -9.15 -15.65
N SER A 81 3.25 -10.23 -16.37
CA SER A 81 3.81 -11.54 -16.10
C SER A 81 4.14 -12.29 -17.38
N TYR A 82 5.16 -13.14 -17.28
CA TYR A 82 5.57 -14.06 -18.33
C TYR A 82 5.71 -15.45 -17.73
N ASN A 83 4.98 -16.41 -18.27
CA ASN A 83 5.09 -17.81 -17.89
C ASN A 83 5.49 -18.64 -19.11
N ASN A 84 6.52 -19.47 -18.95
CA ASN A 84 7.03 -20.37 -19.96
C ASN A 84 7.07 -21.78 -19.39
N THR A 85 6.47 -22.73 -20.11
CA THR A 85 6.54 -24.15 -19.79
C THR A 85 6.90 -24.94 -21.04
N SER A 86 7.18 -26.24 -20.90
CA SER A 86 7.53 -27.13 -22.01
C SER A 86 6.45 -27.30 -23.09
N ARG A 87 5.21 -26.82 -22.86
CA ARG A 87 4.07 -26.99 -23.77
C ARG A 87 3.43 -25.67 -24.24
N TYR A 88 3.67 -24.56 -23.54
CA TYR A 88 3.08 -23.27 -23.88
C TYR A 88 3.87 -22.12 -23.26
N SER A 89 3.77 -20.95 -23.88
CA SER A 89 4.21 -19.67 -23.32
C SER A 89 3.01 -18.73 -23.18
N SER A 90 3.04 -17.89 -22.16
CA SER A 90 1.98 -16.92 -21.91
C SER A 90 2.55 -15.60 -21.42
N TYR A 91 1.96 -14.52 -21.91
CA TYR A 91 2.22 -13.16 -21.48
C TYR A 91 0.92 -12.57 -20.96
N THR A 92 0.97 -11.95 -19.80
CA THR A 92 -0.16 -11.24 -19.21
C THR A 92 0.27 -9.82 -18.91
N THR A 93 -0.56 -8.85 -19.25
CA THR A 93 -0.41 -7.47 -18.82
C THR A 93 -1.76 -6.94 -18.35
N GLY A 94 -1.78 -5.89 -17.54
CA GLY A 94 -3.03 -5.38 -17.02
C GLY A 94 -2.85 -4.16 -16.14
N GLY A 95 -3.98 -3.69 -15.62
CA GLY A 95 -4.06 -2.60 -14.66
C GLY A 95 -4.86 -2.99 -13.44
N SER A 96 -4.72 -2.23 -12.36
CA SER A 96 -5.51 -2.44 -11.14
C SER A 96 -5.97 -1.15 -10.48
N LEU A 97 -7.11 -1.25 -9.80
CA LEU A 97 -7.65 -0.25 -8.88
C LEU A 97 -7.65 -0.85 -7.47
N ILE A 98 -7.08 -0.12 -6.51
CA ILE A 98 -6.75 -0.65 -5.18
C ILE A 98 -7.42 0.21 -4.12
N GLY A 99 -8.06 -0.44 -3.15
CA GLY A 99 -8.49 0.16 -1.88
C GLY A 99 -7.85 -0.58 -0.71
N LEU A 100 -7.29 0.16 0.25
CA LEU A 100 -6.66 -0.37 1.44
C LEU A 100 -7.30 0.20 2.70
N LEU A 101 -7.50 -0.65 3.70
CA LEU A 101 -7.92 -0.26 5.05
C LEU A 101 -6.93 -0.85 6.07
N ARG A 102 -6.45 -0.02 6.99
CA ARG A 102 -5.49 -0.38 8.05
C ARG A 102 -6.07 -0.03 9.42
N PRO A 103 -7.03 -0.80 9.96
CA PRO A 103 -7.69 -0.46 11.23
C PRO A 103 -6.73 -0.45 12.42
N LEU A 104 -5.69 -1.27 12.37
CA LEU A 104 -4.63 -1.36 13.38
C LEU A 104 -3.28 -1.62 12.70
N ASN A 105 -2.20 -1.02 13.19
CA ASN A 105 -0.84 -1.31 12.73
C ASN A 105 -0.38 -2.61 13.44
N PRO A 106 -0.62 -3.81 12.86
CA PRO A 106 -0.07 -4.16 11.56
C PRO A 106 -1.06 -4.79 10.57
N LEU A 107 -2.36 -4.77 10.82
CA LEU A 107 -3.37 -5.39 9.95
C LEU A 107 -3.75 -4.50 8.77
N GLN A 108 -3.77 -5.07 7.58
CA GLN A 108 -4.28 -4.43 6.36
C GLN A 108 -5.35 -5.31 5.72
N LEU A 109 -6.48 -4.70 5.40
CA LEU A 109 -7.49 -5.23 4.51
C LEU A 109 -7.31 -4.58 3.14
N SER A 110 -7.52 -5.33 2.07
CA SER A 110 -7.41 -4.79 0.72
C SER A 110 -8.55 -5.28 -0.16
N ALA A 111 -8.98 -4.42 -1.08
CA ALA A 111 -9.79 -4.78 -2.23
C ALA A 111 -9.05 -4.29 -3.48
N GLU A 112 -8.73 -5.19 -4.40
CA GLU A 112 -8.01 -4.86 -5.63
C GLU A 112 -8.77 -5.44 -6.83
N PHE A 113 -9.26 -4.56 -7.69
CA PHE A 113 -9.83 -4.95 -8.97
C PHE A 113 -8.72 -4.92 -10.01
N GLU A 114 -8.49 -6.04 -10.69
CA GLU A 114 -7.49 -6.18 -11.74
C GLU A 114 -8.17 -6.48 -13.07
N GLU A 115 -7.69 -5.86 -14.14
CA GLU A 115 -8.10 -6.19 -15.50
C GLU A 115 -6.89 -6.67 -16.28
N HIS A 116 -6.96 -7.91 -16.76
CA HIS A 116 -5.85 -8.61 -17.39
C HIS A 116 -6.10 -8.82 -18.87
N TYR A 117 -5.15 -8.42 -19.70
CA TYR A 117 -4.99 -8.92 -21.06
C TYR A 117 -4.04 -10.11 -21.06
N VAL A 118 -4.56 -11.27 -21.43
CA VAL A 118 -3.80 -12.53 -21.48
C VAL A 118 -3.58 -12.91 -22.93
N SER A 119 -2.35 -13.25 -23.29
CA SER A 119 -1.99 -13.83 -24.57
C SER A 119 -1.27 -15.16 -24.34
N ARG A 120 -1.84 -16.26 -24.82
CA ARG A 120 -1.27 -17.62 -24.70
C ARG A 120 -0.91 -18.16 -26.07
N ASN A 121 0.30 -18.68 -26.19
CA ASN A 121 0.77 -19.37 -27.38
C ASN A 121 1.01 -20.84 -27.03
N PHE A 122 0.23 -21.73 -27.63
CA PHE A 122 0.38 -23.17 -27.46
C PHE A 122 1.32 -23.73 -28.53
N GLU A 123 2.37 -24.42 -28.09
CA GLU A 123 3.27 -25.17 -28.97
C GLU A 123 2.69 -26.58 -29.16
N LEU A 124 1.78 -26.73 -30.12
CA LEU A 124 1.23 -28.02 -30.52
C LEU A 124 1.97 -28.51 -31.77
N VAL A 125 2.35 -29.79 -31.79
CA VAL A 125 3.00 -30.41 -32.95
C VAL A 125 2.08 -30.31 -34.17
N GLY A 126 2.39 -29.40 -35.10
CA GLY A 126 1.71 -29.25 -36.38
C GLY A 126 0.72 -28.07 -36.51
N ALA A 127 0.43 -27.31 -35.45
CA ALA A 127 -0.35 -26.06 -35.56
C ALA A 127 -0.14 -25.15 -34.33
N ASN A 128 0.44 -23.97 -34.52
CA ASN A 128 0.50 -22.97 -33.45
C ASN A 128 -0.90 -22.37 -33.25
N LYS A 129 -1.44 -22.47 -32.03
CA LYS A 129 -2.71 -21.83 -31.66
C LYS A 129 -2.41 -20.70 -30.67
N SER A 130 -2.73 -19.47 -31.06
CA SER A 130 -2.74 -18.32 -30.17
C SER A 130 -4.17 -18.05 -29.69
N ASP A 131 -4.30 -17.74 -28.40
CA ASP A 131 -5.56 -17.31 -27.81
C ASP A 131 -5.31 -16.06 -26.97
N SER A 132 -6.17 -15.06 -27.12
CA SER A 132 -6.10 -13.83 -26.36
C SER A 132 -7.47 -13.41 -25.85
N TYR A 133 -7.52 -13.02 -24.59
CA TYR A 133 -8.76 -12.65 -23.92
C TYR A 133 -8.51 -11.67 -22.78
N TRP A 134 -9.56 -10.97 -22.41
CA TRP A 134 -9.60 -10.12 -21.23
C TRP A 134 -10.25 -10.87 -20.07
N TYR A 135 -9.67 -10.73 -18.88
CA TYR A 135 -10.16 -11.35 -17.66
C TYR A 135 -10.15 -10.33 -16.52
N PRO A 136 -11.31 -10.03 -15.92
CA PRO A 136 -11.37 -9.24 -14.69
C PRO A 136 -11.17 -10.14 -13.46
N GLY A 137 -10.41 -9.65 -12.48
CA GLY A 137 -10.25 -10.27 -11.16
C GLY A 137 -10.65 -9.28 -10.06
N LEU A 138 -11.22 -9.78 -8.97
CA LEU A 138 -11.51 -8.97 -7.78
C LEU A 138 -10.93 -9.66 -6.55
N PHE A 139 -9.85 -9.11 -6.03
CA PHE A 139 -9.10 -9.67 -4.93
C PHE A 139 -9.47 -9.01 -3.62
N LEU A 140 -9.94 -9.79 -2.66
CA LEU A 140 -10.06 -9.39 -1.26
C LEU A 140 -8.89 -9.95 -0.47
N GLY A 141 -8.15 -9.10 0.24
CA GLY A 141 -6.91 -9.46 0.89
C GLY A 141 -6.84 -9.12 2.37
N LEU A 142 -6.03 -9.92 3.08
CA LEU A 142 -5.62 -9.72 4.46
C LEU A 142 -4.10 -9.77 4.52
N GLY A 143 -3.49 -8.71 5.05
CA GLY A 143 -2.05 -8.55 5.12
C GLY A 143 -1.57 -8.09 6.49
N TYR A 144 -0.32 -8.44 6.78
CA TYR A 144 0.48 -7.93 7.88
C TYR A 144 1.49 -6.93 7.34
N VAL A 145 1.52 -5.72 7.90
CA VAL A 145 2.37 -4.61 7.48
C VAL A 145 3.47 -4.39 8.52
N THR A 146 4.72 -4.38 8.05
CA THR A 146 5.90 -4.09 8.87
C THR A 146 6.86 -3.18 8.11
N GLY A 147 6.90 -1.91 8.51
CA GLY A 147 7.68 -0.89 7.79
C GLY A 147 7.21 -0.76 6.34
N PRO A 148 8.12 -0.86 5.35
CA PRO A 148 7.76 -0.73 3.93
C PRO A 148 7.11 -2.00 3.36
N VAL A 149 7.08 -3.12 4.09
CA VAL A 149 6.66 -4.42 3.55
C VAL A 149 5.27 -4.80 4.04
N SER A 150 4.43 -5.29 3.14
CA SER A 150 3.16 -5.95 3.42
C SER A 150 3.19 -7.39 2.91
N ILE A 151 2.87 -8.34 3.78
CA ILE A 151 2.84 -9.78 3.48
C ILE A 151 1.46 -10.30 3.84
N GLY A 152 0.84 -11.11 2.98
CA GLY A 152 -0.51 -11.57 3.26
C GLY A 152 -1.02 -12.62 2.30
N VAL A 153 -2.33 -12.79 2.35
CA VAL A 153 -3.10 -13.64 1.44
C VAL A 153 -4.23 -12.82 0.83
N ARG A 154 -4.56 -13.12 -0.43
CA ARG A 154 -5.69 -12.53 -1.13
C ARG A 154 -6.51 -13.62 -1.82
N TYR A 155 -7.82 -13.40 -1.89
CA TYR A 155 -8.80 -14.31 -2.45
C TYR A 155 -9.47 -13.66 -3.67
N ASP A 156 -9.44 -14.32 -4.82
CA ASP A 156 -10.15 -13.91 -6.02
C ASP A 156 -11.63 -14.27 -5.90
N VAL A 157 -12.48 -13.26 -5.74
CA VAL A 157 -13.94 -13.41 -5.64
C VAL A 157 -14.55 -13.75 -7.00
N LEU A 158 -13.90 -13.37 -8.10
CA LEU A 158 -14.37 -13.64 -9.47
C LEU A 158 -13.76 -14.91 -10.06
N HIS A 159 -13.16 -15.75 -9.21
CA HIS A 159 -12.45 -16.95 -9.65
C HIS A 159 -13.33 -17.86 -10.51
N ASN A 160 -12.77 -18.26 -11.65
CA ASN A 160 -13.37 -19.22 -12.57
C ASN A 160 -12.30 -20.23 -13.02
N ASP A 161 -12.49 -21.51 -12.72
CA ASP A 161 -11.49 -22.57 -12.97
C ASP A 161 -11.05 -22.70 -14.43
N GLU A 162 -11.88 -22.27 -15.40
CA GLU A 162 -11.59 -22.38 -16.82
C GLU A 162 -10.84 -21.14 -17.37
N LYS A 163 -10.99 -19.98 -16.75
CA LYS A 163 -10.50 -18.69 -17.27
C LYS A 163 -9.46 -18.01 -16.38
N SER A 164 -9.35 -18.40 -15.11
CA SER A 164 -8.44 -17.77 -14.17
C SER A 164 -7.00 -17.96 -14.58
N ILE A 165 -6.21 -16.90 -14.36
CA ILE A 165 -4.77 -16.90 -14.60
C ILE A 165 -4.04 -17.59 -13.44
N TYR A 166 -4.66 -17.56 -12.26
CA TYR A 166 -4.17 -18.21 -11.06
C TYR A 166 -4.81 -19.59 -10.89
N ALA A 167 -4.01 -20.58 -10.49
CA ALA A 167 -4.46 -21.96 -10.28
C ALA A 167 -5.33 -22.14 -9.02
N ASN A 168 -5.32 -21.17 -8.10
CA ASN A 168 -6.10 -21.19 -6.88
C ASN A 168 -6.68 -19.80 -6.63
N ALA A 169 -7.91 -19.74 -6.16
CA ALA A 169 -8.56 -18.50 -5.76
C ALA A 169 -7.80 -17.81 -4.61
N LEU A 170 -7.20 -18.58 -3.69
CA LEU A 170 -6.40 -18.05 -2.58
C LEU A 170 -4.92 -18.04 -2.94
N MET A 171 -4.28 -16.88 -2.84
CA MET A 171 -2.86 -16.71 -3.16
C MET A 171 -2.11 -15.85 -2.12
N PRO A 172 -0.86 -16.20 -1.81
CA PRO A 172 -0.01 -15.33 -1.01
C PRO A 172 0.42 -14.11 -1.83
N PHE A 173 0.68 -12.99 -1.16
CA PHE A 173 1.29 -11.82 -1.78
C PHE A 173 2.35 -11.21 -0.86
N VAL A 174 3.31 -10.54 -1.51
CA VAL A 174 4.28 -9.64 -0.86
C VAL A 174 4.32 -8.36 -1.66
N THR A 175 4.20 -7.22 -0.99
CA THR A 175 4.28 -5.90 -1.61
C THR A 175 5.20 -5.01 -0.80
N VAL A 176 5.99 -4.19 -1.47
CA VAL A 176 6.85 -3.19 -0.84
C VAL A 176 6.43 -1.81 -1.29
N TYR A 177 6.29 -0.87 -0.35
CA TYR A 177 5.95 0.53 -0.60
C TYR A 177 6.98 1.45 0.07
N PHE A 178 7.36 2.52 -0.64
CA PHE A 178 8.31 3.54 -0.23
C PHE A 178 7.62 4.89 -0.08
#